data_AF-A0A966Q1R2-F1
#
_entry.id   AF-A0A966Q1R2-F1
#
_cell.length_a   1.000
_cell.length_b   1.000
_cell.length_c   1.000
_cell.angle_alpha   90.00
_cell.angle_beta   90.00
_cell.angle_gamma   90.00
#
_symmetry.space_group_name_H-M   'P 1'
#
loop_
_entity.id
_entity.type
_entity.pdbx_description
1 polymer ?
#
loop_
_entity_poly.entity_id
_entity_poly.type
_entity_poly.pdbx_seq_one_letter_code
_entity_poly.pdbx_strand_id
1 'polypeptide(L)'
;MPLPQNLLKEKQAVEFIFEKTKNIKHSGKTFYEHLFGTYKILKDLNMSQDVYLAGLFHSVYDTEFFKANLNLDENEVINLIGSYSNFLVKVFCMEGRDRIRLFLFL
;
A
#
# COMPACT_ATOMS: atom_id res chain seq x y z
N MET A 1 -7.41 12.03 25.04
CA MET A 1 -6.09 12.35 24.45
C MET A 1 -6.18 12.05 22.96
N PRO A 2 -5.85 13.00 22.06
CA PRO A 2 -5.86 12.72 20.62
C PRO A 2 -4.83 11.64 20.28
N LEU A 3 -5.11 10.82 19.26
CA LEU A 3 -4.15 9.84 18.76
C LEU A 3 -2.88 10.55 18.27
N PRO A 4 -1.69 9.98 18.49
CA PRO A 4 -0.47 10.43 17.83
C PRO A 4 -0.66 10.52 16.31
N GLN A 5 -0.11 11.57 15.69
CA GLN A 5 -0.36 11.90 14.27
C GLN A 5 -0.04 10.73 13.32
N ASN A 6 0.98 9.94 13.65
CA ASN A 6 1.38 8.75 12.89
C ASN A 6 0.32 7.62 12.96
N LEU A 7 -0.33 7.42 14.11
CA LEU A 7 -1.40 6.43 14.28
C LEU A 7 -2.69 6.86 13.57
N LEU A 8 -2.98 8.17 13.57
CA LEU A 8 -4.13 8.71 12.83
C LEU A 8 -3.95 8.51 11.32
N LYS A 9 -2.77 8.86 10.79
CA LYS A 9 -2.41 8.70 9.39
C LYS A 9 -2.54 7.25 8.93
N GLU A 10 -2.02 6.33 9.73
CA GLU A 10 -2.09 4.89 9.45
C GLU A 10 -3.54 4.37 9.42
N LYS A 11 -4.35 4.77 10.40
CA LYS A 11 -5.77 4.40 10.43
C LYS A 11 -6.50 4.90 9.18
N GLN A 12 -6.30 6.15 8.79
CA GLN A 12 -6.89 6.74 7.59
C GLN A 12 -6.48 5.99 6.32
N ALA A 13 -5.20 5.62 6.20
CA ALA A 13 -4.69 4.87 5.08
C ALA A 13 -5.32 3.47 4.96
N VAL A 14 -5.49 2.76 6.07
CA VAL A 14 -6.14 1.43 6.10
C VAL A 14 -7.61 1.53 5.72
N GLU A 15 -8.35 2.49 6.29
CA GLU A 15 -9.76 2.71 5.99
C GLU A 15 -9.97 3.08 4.51
N PHE A 16 -9.12 3.95 3.97
CA PHE A 16 -9.16 4.33 2.57
C PHE A 16 -8.99 3.13 1.63
N ILE A 17 -7.97 2.31 1.87
CA ILE A 17 -7.71 1.11 1.06
C ILE A 17 -8.82 0.08 1.22
N PHE A 18 -9.35 -0.11 2.43
CA PHE A 18 -10.49 -0.99 2.65
C PHE A 18 -11.69 -0.58 1.79
N GLU A 19 -12.12 0.68 1.85
CA GLU A 19 -13.28 1.14 1.08
C GLU A 19 -13.09 1.01 -0.44
N LYS A 20 -11.88 1.28 -0.93
CA LYS A 20 -11.56 1.19 -2.36
C LYS A 20 -11.44 -0.25 -2.87
N THR A 21 -11.06 -1.21 -2.02
CA THR A 21 -10.59 -2.53 -2.50
C THR A 21 -11.33 -3.74 -1.92
N LYS A 22 -12.20 -3.57 -0.91
CA LYS A 22 -12.91 -4.67 -0.23
C LYS A 22 -13.77 -5.56 -1.15
N ASN A 23 -14.26 -5.02 -2.26
CA ASN A 23 -15.12 -5.75 -3.20
C ASN A 23 -14.39 -6.28 -4.44
N ILE A 24 -13.09 -6.01 -4.58
CA ILE A 24 -12.29 -6.41 -5.74
C ILE A 24 -11.73 -7.80 -5.47
N LYS A 25 -12.00 -8.77 -6.34
CA LYS A 25 -11.45 -10.13 -6.21
C LYS A 25 -9.99 -10.17 -6.68
N HIS A 26 -9.14 -10.84 -5.93
CA HIS A 26 -7.72 -11.02 -6.22
C HIS A 26 -7.21 -12.37 -5.70
N SER A 27 -6.89 -13.30 -6.62
CA SER A 27 -6.21 -14.57 -6.31
C SER A 27 -6.87 -15.39 -5.17
N GLY A 28 -8.19 -15.52 -5.19
CA GLY A 28 -8.97 -16.29 -4.20
C GLY A 28 -9.35 -15.54 -2.92
N LYS A 29 -8.92 -14.28 -2.75
CA LYS A 29 -9.30 -13.38 -1.66
C LYS A 29 -9.71 -12.00 -2.20
N THR A 30 -10.01 -11.05 -1.34
CA THR A 30 -10.22 -9.64 -1.74
C THR A 30 -8.87 -8.95 -1.96
N PHE A 31 -8.87 -7.91 -2.78
CA PHE A 31 -7.68 -7.10 -3.01
C PHE A 31 -7.25 -6.39 -1.72
N TYR A 32 -8.20 -5.99 -0.87
CA TYR A 32 -7.92 -5.52 0.48
C TYR A 32 -7.10 -6.53 1.29
N GLU A 33 -7.53 -7.80 1.37
CA GLU A 33 -6.82 -8.84 2.12
C GLU A 33 -5.44 -9.17 1.54
N HIS A 34 -5.21 -8.87 0.26
CA HIS A 34 -3.87 -8.92 -0.32
C HIS A 34 -2.98 -7.79 0.23
N LEU A 35 -3.42 -6.54 0.07
CA LEU A 35 -2.66 -5.35 0.48
C LEU A 35 -2.45 -5.29 1.99
N PHE A 36 -3.51 -5.53 2.77
CA PHE A 36 -3.45 -5.53 4.23
C PHE A 36 -2.53 -6.63 4.77
N GLY A 37 -2.46 -7.78 4.10
CA GLY A 37 -1.53 -8.86 4.46
C GLY A 37 -0.06 -8.42 4.36
N THR A 38 0.32 -7.76 3.25
CA THR A 38 1.68 -7.21 3.07
C THR A 38 2.00 -6.15 4.13
N TYR A 39 1.08 -5.19 4.34
CA TYR A 39 1.19 -4.17 5.38
C TYR A 39 1.46 -4.79 6.76
N LYS A 40 0.69 -5.82 7.13
CA LYS A 40 0.80 -6.46 8.45
C LYS A 40 2.16 -7.15 8.61
N ILE A 41 2.61 -7.88 7.59
CA ILE A 41 3.93 -8.55 7.61
C ILE A 41 5.04 -7.51 7.83
N LEU A 42 5.06 -6.42 7.05
CA LEU A 42 6.09 -5.38 7.17
C LEU A 42 6.06 -4.69 8.54
N LYS A 43 4.86 -4.46 9.09
CA LYS A 43 4.70 -3.89 10.42
C LYS A 43 5.17 -4.85 11.52
N ASP A 44 4.86 -6.15 11.40
CA ASP A 44 5.29 -7.19 12.34
C ASP A 44 6.82 -7.39 12.30
N LEU A 45 7.45 -7.10 11.16
CA LEU A 45 8.92 -7.03 10.99
C LEU A 45 9.55 -5.74 11.53
N ASN A 46 8.77 -4.85 12.17
CA ASN A 46 9.22 -3.54 12.67
C ASN A 46 9.85 -2.63 11.60
N MET A 47 9.39 -2.75 10.34
CA MET A 47 9.79 -1.82 9.29
C MET A 47 9.27 -0.41 9.58
N SER A 48 9.88 0.60 8.95
CA SER A 48 9.45 1.99 9.13
C SER A 48 8.02 2.21 8.64
N GLN A 49 7.36 3.25 9.17
CA GLN A 49 6.00 3.61 8.76
C GLN A 49 5.88 3.81 7.24
N ASP A 50 6.87 4.41 6.61
CA ASP A 50 6.83 4.63 5.19
C ASP A 50 6.85 3.31 4.40
N VAL A 51 7.60 2.31 4.87
CA VAL A 51 7.71 1.00 4.22
C VAL A 51 6.41 0.21 4.36
N TYR A 52 5.85 0.09 5.56
CA TYR A 52 4.61 -0.69 5.72
C TYR A 52 3.41 0.02 5.07
N LEU A 53 3.38 1.35 5.02
CA LEU A 53 2.35 2.10 4.28
C LEU A 53 2.54 1.97 2.77
N ALA A 54 3.77 1.92 2.28
CA ALA A 54 4.02 1.60 0.88
C ALA A 54 3.55 0.17 0.54
N GLY A 55 3.78 -0.80 1.42
CA GLY A 55 3.23 -2.16 1.28
C GLY A 55 1.70 -2.23 1.34
N LEU A 56 1.04 -1.29 2.00
CA LEU A 56 -0.43 -1.20 1.96
C LEU A 56 -0.93 -0.69 0.59
N PHE A 57 -0.09 0.03 -0.17
CA PHE A 57 -0.45 0.67 -1.43
C PHE A 57 0.27 0.07 -2.66
N HIS A 58 1.05 -1.02 -2.52
CA HIS A 58 2.04 -1.47 -3.51
C HIS A 58 1.50 -1.88 -4.91
N SER A 59 0.18 -1.91 -5.10
CA SER A 59 -0.46 -2.21 -6.39
C SER A 59 -1.68 -1.35 -6.66
N VAL A 60 -1.79 -0.18 -6.03
CA VAL A 60 -2.94 0.72 -6.22
C VAL A 60 -2.87 1.49 -7.54
N TYR A 61 -1.66 1.70 -8.06
CA TYR A 61 -1.46 2.25 -9.39
C TYR A 61 -1.51 1.12 -10.40
N ASP A 62 -2.34 1.32 -11.42
CA ASP A 62 -2.40 0.41 -12.55
C ASP A 62 -1.01 0.34 -13.20
N THR A 63 -0.56 -0.89 -13.40
CA THR A 63 0.64 -1.18 -14.18
C THR A 63 0.23 -1.84 -15.48
N GLU A 64 1.15 -1.96 -16.42
CA GLU A 64 0.93 -2.71 -17.66
C GLU A 64 0.51 -4.18 -17.39
N PHE A 65 0.85 -4.72 -16.21
CA PHE A 65 0.61 -6.11 -15.82
C PHE A 65 -0.57 -6.30 -14.87
N PHE A 66 -1.11 -5.24 -14.27
CA PHE A 66 -2.23 -5.31 -13.34
C PHE A 66 -3.01 -3.99 -13.34
N LYS A 67 -4.30 -4.05 -13.69
CA LYS A 67 -5.20 -2.91 -13.65
C LYS A 67 -6.24 -3.11 -12.55
N ALA A 68 -6.01 -2.49 -11.41
CA ALA A 68 -7.00 -2.36 -10.34
C ALA A 68 -8.13 -1.37 -10.73
N ASN A 69 -7.89 -0.46 -11.69
CA ASN A 69 -8.82 0.59 -12.13
C ASN A 69 -9.39 1.42 -10.98
N LEU A 70 -8.56 1.71 -9.97
CA LEU A 70 -9.00 2.44 -8.78
C LEU A 70 -9.17 3.95 -9.02
N ASN A 71 -8.62 4.48 -10.13
CA ASN A 71 -8.66 5.90 -10.50
C ASN A 71 -8.32 6.83 -9.33
N LEU A 72 -7.21 6.54 -8.64
CA LEU A 72 -6.77 7.34 -7.49
C LEU A 72 -5.99 8.58 -7.94
N ASP A 73 -6.23 9.70 -7.27
CA ASP A 73 -5.39 10.90 -7.41
C ASP A 73 -4.08 10.68 -6.64
N GLU A 74 -2.94 10.89 -7.29
CA GLU A 74 -1.61 10.79 -6.67
C GLU A 74 -1.47 11.76 -5.48
N ASN A 75 -2.06 12.96 -5.55
CA ASN A 75 -2.02 13.91 -4.44
C ASN A 75 -2.81 13.42 -3.23
N GLU A 76 -3.95 12.73 -3.44
CA GLU A 76 -4.72 12.12 -2.37
C GLU A 76 -3.88 11.05 -1.65
N VAL A 77 -3.18 10.20 -2.42
CA VAL A 77 -2.28 9.19 -1.87
C VAL A 77 -1.12 9.85 -1.11
N ILE A 78 -0.45 10.85 -1.67
CA ILE A 78 0.64 11.58 -0.99
C ILE A 78 0.16 12.21 0.32
N ASN A 79 -1.03 12.80 0.34
CA ASN A 79 -1.60 13.40 1.56
C ASN A 79 -1.91 12.33 2.63
N LEU A 80 -2.29 11.12 2.22
CA LEU A 80 -2.57 10.00 3.11
C LEU A 80 -1.31 9.31 3.65
N ILE A 81 -0.38 8.92 2.79
CA ILE A 81 0.77 8.08 3.17
C ILE A 81 2.11 8.82 3.21
N GLY A 82 2.16 10.07 2.75
CA GLY A 82 3.38 10.86 2.64
C GLY A 82 4.11 10.62 1.31
N SER A 83 4.92 11.61 0.92
CA SER A 83 5.64 11.61 -0.36
C SER A 83 6.66 10.48 -0.47
N TYR A 84 7.35 10.14 0.62
CA TYR A 84 8.35 9.06 0.61
C TYR A 84 7.69 7.68 0.45
N SER A 85 6.63 7.40 1.20
CA SER A 85 5.83 6.17 1.00
C SER A 85 5.30 6.07 -0.43
N ASN A 86 4.77 7.16 -0.98
CA ASN A 86 4.29 7.18 -2.37
C ASN A 86 5.42 6.92 -3.38
N PHE A 87 6.62 7.48 -3.15
CA PHE A 87 7.79 7.18 -3.96
C PHE A 87 8.10 5.68 -3.95
N LEU A 88 8.09 5.04 -2.77
CA LEU A 88 8.27 3.58 -2.66
C LEU A 88 7.19 2.81 -3.41
N VAL A 89 5.91 3.21 -3.30
CA VAL A 89 4.80 2.60 -4.07
C VAL A 89 5.08 2.66 -5.57
N LYS A 90 5.52 3.81 -6.08
CA LYS A 90 5.85 3.97 -7.52
C LYS A 90 7.02 3.10 -7.93
N VAL A 91 8.06 3.01 -7.11
CA VAL A 91 9.17 2.07 -7.33
C VAL A 91 8.65 0.63 -7.38
N PHE A 92 7.76 0.24 -6.46
CA PHE A 92 7.13 -1.08 -6.47
C PHE A 92 6.26 -1.35 -7.71
N CYS A 93 5.58 -0.34 -8.25
CA CYS A 93 4.73 -0.47 -9.42
C CYS A 93 5.52 -0.45 -10.75
N MET A 94 6.64 0.29 -10.82
CA MET A 94 7.39 0.51 -12.07
C MET A 94 8.51 -0.51 -12.31
N GLU A 95 9.14 -1.02 -11.26
CA GLU A 95 10.18 -2.04 -11.38
C GLU A 95 9.51 -3.41 -11.58
N GLY A 96 9.76 -4.07 -12.73
CA GLY A 96 9.18 -5.39 -13.02
C GLY A 96 9.36 -6.38 -11.86
N ARG A 97 8.36 -7.27 -11.67
CA ARG A 97 8.22 -8.20 -10.52
C ARG A 97 9.49 -8.96 -10.11
N ASP A 98 10.44 -9.12 -11.04
CA ASP A 98 11.70 -9.85 -10.82
C ASP A 98 12.75 -9.07 -10.03
N ARG A 99 12.71 -7.73 -9.97
CA ARG A 99 13.72 -6.92 -9.25
C ARG A 99 13.33 -6.55 -7.83
N ILE A 100 12.03 -6.55 -7.52
CA ILE A 100 11.50 -6.22 -6.19
C ILE A 100 11.62 -7.38 -5.19
N ARG A 101 11.81 -8.62 -5.67
CA ARG A 101 12.01 -9.79 -4.79
C ARG A 101 13.14 -9.59 -3.77
N LEU A 102 14.09 -8.68 -4.02
CA LEU A 102 15.16 -8.39 -3.07
C LEU A 102 14.73 -7.61 -1.82
N PHE A 103 13.59 -6.90 -1.85
CA PHE A 103 13.13 -6.04 -0.74
C PHE A 103 12.00 -6.65 0.11
N LEU A 104 11.42 -7.79 -0.29
CA LEU A 104 10.30 -8.44 0.41
C LEU A 104 10.68 -9.76 1.11
N PHE A 105 11.96 -10.17 1.06
CA PHE A 105 12.51 -11.34 1.76
C PHE A 105 13.56 -10.98 2.83
N LEU A 106 13.47 -9.78 3.39
CA LEU A 106 14.13 -9.40 4.65
C LEU A 106 13.06 -9.05 5.70
#